data_AF-A0A183LI70-F1
#
_entry.id   AF-A0A183LI70-F1
#
_cell.length_a   1.000
_cell.length_b   1.000
_cell.length_c   1.000
_cell.angle_alpha   90.00
_cell.angle_beta   90.00
_cell.angle_gamma   90.00
#
_symmetry.space_group_name_H-M   'P 1'
#
loop_
_entity.id
_entity.type
_entity.pdbx_description
1 polymer ?
#
loop_
_entity_poly.entity_id
_entity_poly.type
_entity_poly.pdbx_seq_one_letter_code
_entity_poly.pdbx_strand_id
1 'polypeptide(L)'
;MQGNDAPSTAFVNLPSPANVNIFTHQDDWDSELDVPFYDHVFLENHLNKEHLKCKPLASFLELVCTGLSKNPYFSVDDKKQHLEWFTQFFDDKITRINDSIKEDHMANVEKISRGTST
;
A
#
# COMPACT_ATOMS: atom_id res chain seq x y z
N MET A 1 -47.30 16.37 64.92
CA MET A 1 -46.25 17.16 64.26
C MET A 1 -45.11 16.23 63.93
N GLN A 2 -44.92 15.88 62.67
CA GLN A 2 -43.61 15.55 62.08
C GLN A 2 -43.83 15.43 60.55
N GLY A 3 -43.92 16.58 59.88
CA GLY A 3 -43.83 16.65 58.42
C GLY A 3 -42.37 16.90 58.08
N ASN A 4 -41.67 15.84 57.66
CA ASN A 4 -40.31 15.95 57.13
C ASN A 4 -40.40 15.64 55.63
N ASP A 5 -40.97 16.57 54.86
CA ASP A 5 -40.90 16.56 53.41
C ASP A 5 -39.48 16.95 52.99
N ALA A 6 -38.56 15.98 52.99
CA ALA A 6 -37.33 16.12 52.24
C ALA A 6 -37.71 16.10 50.75
N PRO A 7 -37.35 17.11 49.94
CA PRO A 7 -37.61 17.05 48.52
C PRO A 7 -36.86 15.86 47.95
N SER A 8 -37.61 14.89 47.45
CA SER A 8 -37.09 13.77 46.65
C SER A 8 -36.06 14.35 45.71
N THR A 9 -34.78 14.09 46.01
CA THR A 9 -33.66 14.61 45.25
C THR A 9 -33.89 14.10 43.84
N ALA A 10 -34.30 15.00 42.96
CA ALA A 10 -34.50 14.68 41.56
C ALA A 10 -33.15 14.16 41.11
N PHE A 11 -33.07 12.84 40.95
CA PHE A 11 -32.01 12.19 40.22
C PHE A 11 -32.16 12.82 38.84
N VAL A 12 -31.38 13.86 38.58
CA VAL A 12 -31.18 14.38 37.24
C VAL A 12 -30.75 13.14 36.47
N ASN A 13 -31.63 12.66 35.59
CA ASN A 13 -31.31 11.61 34.65
C ASN A 13 -30.18 12.17 33.80
N LEU A 14 -28.94 11.97 34.27
CA LEU A 14 -27.76 12.17 33.47
C LEU A 14 -27.97 11.20 32.30
N PRO A 15 -28.10 11.70 31.05
CA PRO A 15 -28.20 10.82 29.92
C PRO A 15 -27.03 9.84 30.03
N SER A 16 -27.35 8.56 29.98
CA SER A 16 -26.37 7.48 29.92
C SER A 16 -25.21 7.93 29.01
N PRO A 17 -23.94 7.68 29.38
CA PRO A 17 -22.79 8.09 28.57
C PRO A 17 -22.80 7.48 27.16
N ALA A 18 -23.80 6.65 26.82
CA ALA A 18 -24.09 6.08 25.52
C ALA A 18 -24.33 7.09 24.37
N ASN A 19 -24.50 8.39 24.64
CA ASN A 19 -24.72 9.41 23.59
C ASN A 19 -23.66 10.52 23.57
N VAL A 20 -22.42 10.22 23.98
CA VAL A 20 -21.32 10.92 23.34
C VAL A 20 -21.17 10.25 21.98
N ASN A 21 -21.83 10.81 20.96
CA ASN A 21 -21.36 10.61 19.59
C ASN A 21 -19.98 11.27 19.57
N ILE A 22 -18.97 10.51 19.99
CA ILE A 22 -17.61 10.78 19.59
C ILE A 22 -17.74 10.68 18.08
N PHE A 23 -17.81 11.83 17.39
CA PHE A 23 -17.54 11.90 15.96
C PHE A 23 -16.12 11.38 15.82
N THR A 24 -16.00 10.06 15.78
CA THR A 24 -14.74 9.42 15.49
C THR A 24 -14.47 9.82 14.06
N HIS A 25 -13.24 10.24 13.75
CA HIS A 25 -12.86 10.57 12.36
C HIS A 25 -12.86 9.31 11.46
N GLN A 26 -13.54 8.26 11.90
CA GLN A 26 -13.59 6.91 11.42
C GLN A 26 -14.93 6.61 10.74
N ASP A 27 -15.98 7.39 11.04
CA ASP A 27 -17.31 7.27 10.41
C ASP A 27 -17.32 7.67 8.91
N ASP A 28 -16.23 8.27 8.39
CA ASP A 28 -16.07 8.58 6.96
C ASP A 28 -15.27 7.51 6.18
N TRP A 29 -14.76 6.46 6.85
CA TRP A 29 -13.85 5.46 6.27
C TRP A 29 -14.42 4.03 6.28
N ASP A 30 -15.75 3.89 6.42
CA ASP A 30 -16.43 2.59 6.57
C ASP A 30 -16.11 1.59 5.44
N SER A 31 -15.79 2.06 4.23
CA SER A 31 -15.48 1.20 3.09
C SER A 31 -14.17 0.42 3.21
N GLU A 32 -13.23 0.90 4.03
CA GLU A 32 -11.90 0.28 4.17
C GLU A 32 -11.71 -0.48 5.48
N LEU A 33 -12.70 -0.41 6.39
CA LEU A 33 -12.71 -1.18 7.64
C LEU A 33 -12.84 -2.70 7.40
N ASP A 34 -13.43 -3.09 6.28
CA ASP A 34 -13.56 -4.51 5.90
C ASP A 34 -12.33 -5.03 5.14
N VAL A 35 -11.36 -4.16 4.84
CA VAL A 35 -10.16 -4.54 4.09
C VAL A 35 -9.07 -4.99 5.05
N PRO A 36 -8.62 -6.25 4.93
CA PRO A 36 -7.58 -6.77 5.79
C PRO A 36 -6.21 -6.15 5.45
N PHE A 37 -5.37 -5.96 6.46
CA PHE A 37 -4.05 -5.33 6.30
C PHE A 37 -3.16 -6.00 5.23
N TYR A 38 -3.32 -7.31 5.04
CA TYR A 38 -2.52 -8.08 4.08
C TYR A 38 -2.77 -7.63 2.63
N ASP A 39 -3.95 -7.10 2.31
CA ASP A 39 -4.25 -6.56 0.98
C ASP A 39 -3.60 -5.19 0.74
N HIS A 40 -3.33 -4.43 1.81
CA HIS A 40 -2.57 -3.18 1.71
C HIS A 40 -1.05 -3.40 1.67
N VAL A 41 -0.56 -4.52 2.22
CA VAL A 41 0.87 -4.80 2.38
C VAL A 41 1.42 -5.72 1.28
N PHE A 42 0.72 -6.81 0.96
CA PHE A 42 1.19 -7.82 0.00
C PHE A 42 0.68 -7.53 -1.42
N LEU A 43 1.22 -6.46 -2.00
CA LEU A 43 0.92 -6.03 -3.36
C LEU A 43 1.62 -6.86 -4.45
N GLU A 44 2.61 -7.66 -4.03
CA GLU A 44 3.46 -8.48 -4.91
C GLU A 44 2.67 -9.50 -5.73
N ASN A 45 1.51 -9.94 -5.20
CA ASN A 45 0.66 -10.94 -5.84
C ASN A 45 -0.04 -10.41 -7.12
N HIS A 46 -0.07 -9.08 -7.29
CA HIS A 46 -0.64 -8.42 -8.46
C HIS A 46 0.39 -8.09 -9.55
N LEU A 47 1.68 -8.40 -9.32
CA LEU A 47 2.74 -8.14 -10.30
C LEU A 47 2.80 -9.22 -11.38
N ASN A 48 3.12 -8.80 -12.61
CA ASN A 48 3.35 -9.72 -13.71
C ASN A 48 4.73 -10.40 -13.58
N LYS A 49 4.74 -11.74 -13.66
CA LYS A 49 5.96 -12.56 -13.55
C LYS A 49 6.98 -12.26 -14.64
N GLU A 50 6.55 -11.79 -15.81
CA GLU A 50 7.45 -11.41 -16.89
C GLU A 50 8.29 -10.17 -16.54
N HIS A 51 7.73 -9.24 -15.77
CA HIS A 51 8.43 -8.02 -15.34
C HIS A 51 9.48 -8.32 -14.28
N LEU A 52 9.24 -9.34 -13.46
CA LEU A 52 10.20 -9.84 -12.47
C LEU A 52 11.41 -10.55 -13.08
N LYS A 53 11.35 -10.98 -14.34
CA LYS A 53 12.51 -11.59 -15.04
C LYS A 53 13.59 -10.57 -15.36
N CYS A 54 13.21 -9.30 -15.56
CA CYS A 54 14.15 -8.22 -15.79
C CYS A 54 14.64 -7.67 -14.44
N LYS A 55 15.89 -7.96 -14.06
CA LYS A 55 16.44 -7.61 -12.74
C LYS A 55 16.30 -6.12 -12.35
N PRO A 56 16.67 -5.15 -13.20
CA PRO A 56 16.50 -3.72 -12.87
C PRO A 56 15.03 -3.33 -12.71
N LEU A 57 14.16 -3.88 -13.55
CA LEU A 57 12.72 -3.62 -13.48
C LEU A 57 12.10 -4.25 -12.24
N ALA A 58 12.52 -5.45 -11.86
CA ALA A 58 12.08 -6.14 -10.65
C ALA A 58 12.43 -5.31 -9.39
N SER A 59 13.66 -4.81 -9.30
CA SER A 59 14.09 -3.95 -8.17
C SER A 59 13.30 -2.64 -8.11
N PHE A 60 12.97 -2.05 -9.26
CA PHE A 60 12.08 -0.90 -9.31
C PHE A 60 10.67 -1.23 -8.83
N LEU A 61 10.07 -2.32 -9.29
CA LEU A 61 8.72 -2.73 -8.90
C LEU A 61 8.63 -3.11 -7.41
N GLU A 62 9.68 -3.71 -6.86
CA GLU A 62 9.81 -3.97 -5.42
C GLU A 62 9.77 -2.65 -4.61
N LEU A 63 10.47 -1.63 -5.08
CA LEU A 63 10.46 -0.31 -4.44
C LEU A 63 9.06 0.34 -4.52
N VAL A 64 8.39 0.22 -5.66
CA VAL A 64 7.01 0.72 -5.85
C VAL A 64 6.05 0.01 -4.89
N CYS A 65 6.11 -1.33 -4.79
CA CYS A 65 5.29 -2.10 -3.86
C CYS A 65 5.57 -1.71 -2.40
N THR A 66 6.84 -1.56 -2.04
CA THR A 66 7.24 -1.12 -0.70
C THR A 66 6.71 0.29 -0.40
N GLY A 67 6.75 1.21 -1.38
CA GLY A 67 6.21 2.57 -1.23
C GLY A 67 4.70 2.60 -1.07
N LEU A 68 3.96 1.86 -1.89
CA LEU A 68 2.51 1.75 -1.81
C LEU A 68 2.05 1.04 -0.52
N SER A 69 2.79 0.05 -0.04
CA SER A 69 2.47 -0.67 1.21
C SER A 69 2.52 0.25 2.43
N LYS A 70 3.45 1.22 2.43
CA LYS A 70 3.65 2.18 3.52
C LYS A 70 2.73 3.40 3.42
N ASN A 71 1.90 3.48 2.38
CA ASN A 71 1.04 4.63 2.15
C ASN A 71 -0.36 4.40 2.78
N PRO A 72 -0.73 5.16 3.83
CA PRO A 72 -2.04 5.09 4.47
C PRO A 72 -3.11 5.96 3.79
N TYR A 73 -2.74 6.78 2.80
CA TYR A 73 -3.66 7.69 2.11
C TYR A 73 -4.24 7.11 0.82
N PHE A 74 -3.87 5.87 0.47
CA PHE A 74 -4.28 5.21 -0.75
C PHE A 74 -5.12 3.99 -0.44
N SER A 75 -6.25 3.89 -1.12
CA SER A 75 -7.13 2.73 -1.04
C SER A 75 -6.53 1.52 -1.76
N VAL A 76 -6.97 0.31 -1.42
CA VAL A 76 -6.48 -0.89 -2.09
C VAL A 76 -6.77 -0.87 -3.59
N ASP A 77 -7.94 -0.38 -3.99
CA ASP A 77 -8.30 -0.24 -5.41
C ASP A 77 -7.38 0.74 -6.15
N ASP A 78 -7.03 1.88 -5.54
CA ASP A 78 -6.10 2.83 -6.12
C ASP A 78 -4.69 2.22 -6.27
N LYS A 79 -4.23 1.46 -5.26
CA LYS A 79 -2.95 0.73 -5.32
C LYS A 79 -2.96 -0.29 -6.46
N LYS A 80 -4.04 -1.04 -6.63
CA LYS A 80 -4.21 -2.00 -7.74
C LYS A 80 -4.21 -1.30 -9.09
N GLN A 81 -4.90 -0.17 -9.22
CA GLN A 81 -4.93 0.61 -10.44
C GLN A 81 -3.55 1.16 -10.79
N HIS A 82 -2.77 1.61 -9.80
CA HIS A 82 -1.39 2.03 -10.02
C HIS A 82 -0.50 0.88 -10.53
N LEU A 83 -0.61 -0.32 -9.96
CA LEU A 83 0.14 -1.48 -10.41
C LEU A 83 -0.26 -1.91 -11.84
N GLU A 84 -1.54 -1.86 -12.16
CA GLU A 84 -2.05 -2.13 -13.51
C GLU A 84 -1.49 -1.14 -14.53
N TRP A 85 -1.46 0.15 -14.19
CA TRP A 85 -0.86 1.18 -15.05
C TRP A 85 0.63 0.94 -15.29
N PHE A 86 1.38 0.59 -14.25
CA PHE A 86 2.80 0.23 -14.41
C PHE A 86 2.97 -0.97 -15.32
N THR A 87 2.10 -1.97 -15.19
CA THR A 87 2.15 -3.19 -16.01
C THR A 87 2.03 -2.83 -17.50
N GLN A 88 1.02 -2.04 -17.86
CA GLN A 88 0.78 -1.59 -19.22
C GLN A 88 1.92 -0.69 -19.75
N PHE A 89 2.44 0.21 -18.92
CA PHE A 89 3.55 1.10 -19.30
C PHE A 89 4.84 0.33 -19.60
N PHE A 90 5.13 -0.71 -18.82
CA PHE A 90 6.34 -1.50 -19.00
C PHE A 90 6.21 -2.51 -20.12
N ASP A 91 5.03 -3.04 -20.44
CA ASP A 91 4.84 -3.94 -21.58
C ASP A 91 5.35 -3.33 -22.89
N ASP A 92 5.12 -2.03 -23.11
CA ASP A 92 5.60 -1.31 -24.29
C ASP A 92 7.12 -1.06 -24.29
N LYS A 93 7.74 -1.03 -23.11
CA LYS A 93 9.14 -0.57 -22.93
C LYS A 93 10.10 -1.70 -22.57
N ILE A 94 9.60 -2.85 -22.12
CA ILE A 94 10.41 -3.94 -21.59
C ILE A 94 11.39 -4.49 -22.62
N THR A 95 11.01 -4.52 -23.89
CA THR A 95 11.88 -4.92 -25.00
C THR A 95 13.12 -4.02 -25.08
N ARG A 96 12.93 -2.69 -25.06
CA ARG A 96 14.03 -1.72 -25.12
C ARG A 96 14.92 -1.79 -23.88
N ILE A 97 14.31 -1.97 -22.70
CA ILE A 97 15.04 -2.12 -21.44
C ILE A 97 15.90 -3.38 -21.48
N ASN A 98 15.34 -4.51 -21.91
CA ASN A 98 16.06 -5.77 -22.02
C ASN A 98 17.20 -5.71 -23.03
N ASP A 99 17.02 -5.01 -24.16
CA ASP A 99 18.06 -4.87 -25.17
C ASP A 99 19.23 -4.02 -24.64
N SER A 100 18.95 -2.92 -23.93
CA SER A 100 19.98 -2.11 -23.26
C SER A 100 20.77 -2.94 -22.23
N ILE A 101 20.10 -3.79 -21.44
CA ILE A 101 20.75 -4.63 -20.43
C ILE A 101 21.67 -5.66 -21.08
N LYS A 102 21.25 -6.27 -22.20
CA LYS A 102 22.07 -7.25 -22.94
C LYS A 102 23.33 -6.61 -23.50
N GLU A 103 23.23 -5.39 -24.02
CA GLU A 103 24.38 -4.67 -24.55
C GLU A 103 25.41 -4.34 -23.45
N ASP A 104 24.97 -3.85 -22.29
CA ASP A 104 25.85 -3.60 -21.15
C ASP A 104 26.52 -4.89 -20.65
N HIS A 105 25.77 -5.99 -20.57
CA HIS A 105 26.30 -7.30 -20.20
C HIS A 105 27.36 -7.80 -21.21
N MET A 106 27.10 -7.68 -22.51
CA MET A 106 28.05 -8.09 -23.55
C MET A 106 29.32 -7.23 -23.53
N ALA A 107 29.19 -5.92 -23.39
CA ALA A 107 30.32 -5.01 -23.26
C ALA A 107 31.16 -5.31 -22.01
N ASN A 108 30.53 -5.72 -20.91
CA ASN A 108 31.24 -6.14 -19.69
C ASN A 108 31.98 -7.47 -19.90
N VAL A 109 31.34 -8.48 -20.50
CA VAL A 109 31.99 -9.78 -20.80
C VAL A 109 33.20 -9.60 -21.72
N GLU A 110 33.09 -8.74 -22.72
CA GLU A 110 34.19 -8.46 -23.64
C GLU A 110 35.36 -7.72 -22.95
N LYS A 111 35.08 -6.85 -21.99
CA LYS A 111 36.12 -6.22 -21.16
C LYS A 111 36.81 -7.24 -20.24
N ILE A 112 36.06 -8.19 -19.69
CA ILE A 112 36.59 -9.27 -18.84
C ILE A 112 37.48 -10.22 -19.66
N SER A 113 37.05 -10.61 -20.87
CA SER A 113 37.85 -11.48 -21.74
C SER A 113 39.10 -10.78 -22.27
N ARG A 114 39.06 -9.46 -22.47
CA ARG A 114 40.23 -8.64 -22.87
C ARG A 114 41.14 -8.27 -21.69
N GLY A 115 40.72 -8.46 -20.44
CA GLY A 115 41.37 -7.93 -19.23
C GLY A 115 42.01 -8.94 -18.27
N THR A 116 42.06 -10.23 -18.59
CA THR A 116 42.76 -11.25 -17.77
C THR A 116 44.04 -11.73 -18.47
N SER A 117 45.00 -10.81 -18.60
CA SER A 117 46.38 -11.15 -18.95
C SER A 117 47.35 -10.21 -18.23
N THR A 118 47.38 -10.29 -16.90
CA THR A 118 48.53 -9.96 -16.04
C THR A 118 48.33 -10.64 -14.70
#